data_AF-A0A533VPU1-F1
#
_entry.id   AF-A0A533VPU1-F1
#
_cell.length_a   1.000
_cell.length_b   1.000
_cell.length_c   1.000
_cell.angle_alpha   90.00
_cell.angle_beta   90.00
_cell.angle_gamma   90.00
#
_symmetry.space_group_name_H-M   'P 1'
#
loop_
_entity.id
_entity.type
_entity.pdbx_description
1 polymer ?
#
loop_
_entity_poly.entity_id
_entity_poly.type
_entity_poly.pdbx_seq_one_letter_code
_entity_poly.pdbx_strand_id
1 'polypeptide(L)' 'MSEETRKLLDGLKRELGLKSYDEVIKKLVKSKHGMPGSLFGACRGSLPFRREPEAEHEL' A
#
# COMPACT_ATOMS: atom_id res chain seq x y z
N MET A 1 4.69 -15.58 -19.47
CA MET A 1 5.57 -14.51 -18.95
C MET A 1 6.85 -14.54 -19.77
N SER A 2 7.27 -13.41 -20.38
CA SER A 2 8.54 -13.40 -21.13
C SER A 2 9.72 -13.45 -20.14
N GLU A 3 10.84 -14.02 -20.57
CA GLU A 3 12.07 -14.04 -19.75
C GLU A 3 12.53 -12.63 -19.37
N GLU A 4 12.36 -11.67 -20.27
CA GLU A 4 12.71 -10.26 -20.06
C GLU A 4 11.90 -9.66 -18.91
N THR A 5 10.59 -9.92 -18.88
CA THR A 5 9.72 -9.46 -17.78
C THR A 5 10.19 -10.03 -16.44
N ARG A 6 10.62 -11.30 -16.43
CA ARG A 6 11.09 -11.95 -15.19
C ARG A 6 12.40 -11.35 -14.69
N LYS A 7 13.36 -11.08 -15.59
CA LYS A 7 14.63 -10.41 -15.25
C LYS A 7 14.41 -9.01 -14.68
N LEU A 8 13.49 -8.24 -15.26
CA LEU A 8 13.13 -6.91 -14.76
C LEU A 8 12.49 -6.98 -13.37
N LEU A 9 11.56 -7.91 -13.15
CA LEU A 9 10.92 -8.10 -11.85
C LEU A 9 11.92 -8.56 -10.78
N ASP A 10 12.89 -9.41 -11.13
CA ASP A 10 13.97 -9.82 -10.21
C ASP A 10 14.90 -8.65 -9.84
N GLY A 11 15.22 -7.77 -10.80
CA GLY A 11 15.98 -6.54 -10.53
C GLY A 11 15.25 -5.65 -9.53
N LEU A 12 13.98 -5.34 -9.82
CA LEU A 12 13.14 -4.52 -8.94
C LEU A 12 12.92 -5.16 -7.56
N LYS A 13 12.79 -6.49 -7.50
CA LYS A 13 12.66 -7.22 -6.24
C LYS A 13 13.89 -7.00 -5.35
N ARG A 14 15.10 -7.06 -5.92
CA ARG A 14 16.37 -6.86 -5.20
C ARG A 14 16.53 -5.41 -4.77
N GLU A 15 16.30 -4.45 -5.66
CA GLU A 15 16.42 -3.02 -5.36
C GLU A 15 15.45 -2.57 -4.27
N LEU A 16 14.22 -3.06 -4.30
CA LEU A 16 13.18 -2.68 -3.34
C LEU A 16 13.21 -3.51 -2.04
N GLY A 17 14.08 -4.53 -1.96
CA GLY A 17 14.18 -5.43 -0.81
C GLY A 17 12.92 -6.28 -0.57
N LEU A 18 12.20 -6.63 -1.63
CA LEU A 18 10.90 -7.31 -1.55
C LEU A 18 11.04 -8.84 -1.65
N LYS A 19 10.09 -9.57 -1.09
CA LYS A 19 10.14 -11.03 -1.00
C LYS A 19 9.46 -11.71 -2.20
N SER A 20 8.43 -11.08 -2.77
CA SER A 20 7.63 -11.64 -3.86
C SER A 20 7.43 -10.67 -5.02
N TYR A 21 7.09 -11.21 -6.19
CA TYR A 21 6.72 -10.38 -7.35
C TYR A 21 5.40 -9.63 -7.11
N ASP A 22 4.49 -10.19 -6.33
CA ASP A 22 3.24 -9.51 -5.95
C ASP A 22 3.49 -8.23 -5.16
N GLU A 23 4.47 -8.25 -4.24
CA GLU A 23 4.88 -7.06 -3.50
C GLU A 23 5.47 -6.00 -4.43
N VAL A 24 6.28 -6.42 -5.42
CA VAL A 24 6.85 -5.53 -6.44
C VAL A 24 5.74 -4.87 -7.23
N ILE A 25 4.77 -5.65 -7.74
CA ILE A 25 3.63 -5.15 -8.51
C ILE A 25 2.80 -4.18 -7.67
N LYS A 26 2.46 -4.53 -6.42
CA LYS A 26 1.71 -3.65 -5.51
C LYS A 26 2.43 -2.33 -5.28
N LYS A 27 3.76 -2.36 -5.09
CA LYS A 27 4.55 -1.15 -4.85
C LYS A 27 4.65 -0.27 -6.11
N LEU A 28 4.82 -0.88 -7.28
CA LEU A 28 4.79 -0.17 -8.56
C LEU A 28 3.44 0.50 -8.83
N VAL A 29 2.34 -0.23 -8.62
CA VAL A 29 0.98 0.30 -8.80
C VAL A 29 0.73 1.48 -7.86
N LYS A 30 1.12 1.35 -6.58
CA LYS A 30 1.01 2.44 -5.60
C LYS A 30 1.84 3.65 -6.01
N SER A 31 3.09 3.45 -6.42
CA SER A 31 3.98 4.52 -6.87
C SER A 31 3.43 5.24 -8.11
N LYS A 32 2.92 4.48 -9.09
CA LYS A 32 2.35 5.04 -10.32
C LYS A 32 1.08 5.86 -10.07
N HIS A 33 0.24 5.42 -9.14
CA HIS A 33 -1.01 6.12 -8.81
C HIS A 33 -0.83 7.19 -7.72
N GLY A 34 0.40 7.42 -7.24
CA GLY A 34 0.66 8.33 -6.12
C GLY A 34 -0.09 7.94 -4.85
N MET A 35 -0.48 6.67 -4.70
CA MET A 35 -1.24 6.24 -3.53
C MET A 35 -0.34 6.25 -2.30
N PRO A 36 -0.75 6.91 -1.22
CA PRO A 36 -0.02 6.85 0.03
C PRO A 36 0.09 5.40 0.51
N GLY A 37 1.19 5.08 1.19
CA GLY A 37 1.43 3.75 1.76
C GLY A 37 0.33 3.29 2.72
N SER A 38 -0.40 4.27 3.29
CA SER A 38 -1.61 4.13 4.09
C SER A 38 -2.81 4.70 3.34
N LEU A 39 -3.91 3.93 3.29
CA LEU A 39 -5.20 4.39 2.74
C LEU A 39 -6.00 5.25 3.74
N PHE A 40 -5.58 5.30 5.01
CA PHE A 40 -6.17 6.22 5.99
C PHE A 40 -5.91 7.66 5.56
N GLY A 41 -6.97 8.43 5.31
CA GLY A 41 -6.86 9.82 4.84
C GLY A 41 -6.75 9.99 3.32
N ALA A 42 -6.73 8.90 2.53
CA ALA A 42 -6.52 8.98 1.09
C ALA A 42 -7.74 9.54 0.31
N CYS A 43 -8.93 9.50 0.90
CA CYS A 43 -10.11 10.16 0.34
C CYS A 43 -10.14 11.63 0.75
N ARG A 44 -10.33 12.56 -0.20
CA ARG A 44 -10.64 13.97 0.11
C ARG A 44 -11.87 14.01 1.03
N GLY A 45 -11.67 14.43 2.28
CA GLY A 45 -12.72 14.48 3.32
C GLY A 45 -12.63 13.39 4.39
N SER A 46 -11.76 12.38 4.22
CA SER A 46 -11.51 11.40 5.29
C SER A 46 -10.57 12.00 6.34
N LEU A 47 -11.07 12.13 7.57
CA LEU A 47 -10.29 12.55 8.72
C LEU A 47 -9.53 11.34 9.29
N PRO A 48 -8.33 11.54 9.87
CA PRO A 48 -7.67 10.48 10.63
C PRO A 48 -8.58 10.04 11.77
N PHE A 49 -8.62 8.73 12.03
CA PHE A 49 -9.42 8.16 13.11
C PHE A 49 -9.05 8.86 14.43
N ARG A 50 -10.06 9.47 15.07
CA ARG A 50 -9.97 9.97 16.43
C ARG A 50 -10.83 9.08 17.30
N ARG A 51 -10.22 8.53 18.35
CA ARG A 51 -10.95 7.77 19.37
C ARG A 51 -11.75 8.77 20.19
N GLU A 52 -13.03 8.89 19.89
CA GLU A 52 -13.96 9.62 20.75
C GLU A 52 -14.34 8.74 21.94
N PRO A 53 -14.50 9.31 23.15
CA PRO A 53 -14.99 8.56 24.29
C PRO A 53 -16.41 8.07 24.00
N GLU A 54 -16.60 6.76 23.97
CA GLU A 54 -17.93 6.16 23.88
C GLU A 54 -18.75 6.56 25.11
N ALA A 55 -19.97 7.04 24.90
CA ALA A 55 -20.88 7.34 26.00
C ALA A 55 -21.13 6.06 26.80
N GLU A 56 -20.99 6.16 28.13
CA GLU A 56 -21.39 5.09 29.04
C GLU A 56 -22.86 4.76 28.78
N HIS A 57 -23.10 3.56 28.27
CA HIS A 57 -24.47 3.06 28.12
C HIS A 57 -24.91 2.56 29.50
N GLU A 58 -25.87 3.25 30.11
CA GLU A 58 -26.56 2.75 31.30
C GLU A 58 -27.37 1.51 30.89
N LEU A 59 -26.98 0.36 31.45
CA LEU A 59 -27.62 -0.96 31.25
C LEU A 59 -28.88 -1.10 32.11
#